data_AF-A0A933UXX0-F1
#
_entry.id   AF-A0A933UXX0-F1
#
_cell.length_a   1.000
_cell.length_b   1.000
_cell.length_c   1.000
_cell.angle_alpha   90.00
_cell.angle_beta   90.00
_cell.angle_gamma   90.00
#
_symmetry.space_group_name_H-M   'P 1'
#
loop_
_entity.id
_entity.type
_entity.pdbx_description
1 polymer ?
#
loop_
_entity_poly.entity_id
_entity_poly.type
_entity_poly.pdbx_seq_one_letter_code
_entity_poly.pdbx_strand_id
1 'polypeptide(L)'
;MAHTKTEVIGFCGAVIDFVQTNRDALVSRGMDIDRILADLNADADAAMRAGSEHELQKLTMLETTEKTNAVFGKAYNNASSTVDLVVGLFGKTSRLGHLTAHLRSRVSPARKQYSAAPAVEPSKKTA
;
A
#
# COMPACT_ATOMS: atom_id res chain seq x y z
N MET A 1 1.19 -22.86 -0.37
CA MET A 1 0.19 -21.90 0.14
C MET A 1 0.82 -21.14 1.29
N ALA A 2 0.60 -19.82 1.40
CA ALA A 2 1.08 -19.03 2.52
C ALA A 2 0.02 -19.01 3.64
N HIS A 3 0.43 -19.20 4.89
CA HIS A 3 -0.46 -19.17 6.04
C HIS A 3 -0.88 -17.74 6.38
N THR A 4 -2.10 -17.57 6.89
CA THR A 4 -2.55 -16.27 7.40
C THR A 4 -1.86 -15.94 8.73
N LYS A 5 -1.77 -14.65 9.07
CA LYS A 5 -1.17 -14.18 10.33
C LYS A 5 -1.78 -14.87 11.55
N THR A 6 -3.11 -14.99 11.56
CA THR A 6 -3.87 -15.61 12.66
C THR A 6 -3.59 -17.11 12.77
N GLU A 7 -3.48 -17.82 11.65
CA GLU A 7 -3.13 -19.25 11.65
C GLU A 7 -1.71 -19.47 12.21
N VAL A 8 -0.74 -18.63 11.83
CA VAL A 8 0.64 -18.75 12.32
C VAL A 8 0.73 -18.51 13.83
N ILE A 9 0.10 -17.44 14.33
CA ILE A 9 0.09 -17.11 15.76
C ILE A 9 -0.66 -18.19 16.55
N GLY A 10 -1.83 -18.61 16.07
CA GLY A 10 -2.63 -19.64 16.73
C GLY A 10 -1.92 -20.99 16.77
N PHE A 11 -1.20 -21.35 15.70
CA PHE A 11 -0.40 -22.56 15.67
C PHE A 11 0.79 -22.50 16.65
N CYS A 12 1.52 -21.39 16.71
CA CYS A 12 2.61 -21.23 17.69
C CYS A 12 2.10 -21.36 19.13
N GLY A 13 0.97 -20.73 19.46
CA GLY A 13 0.33 -20.86 20.77
C GLY A 13 -0.05 -22.30 21.09
N ALA A 14 -0.69 -23.00 20.16
CA ALA A 14 -1.07 -24.40 20.34
C ALA A 14 0.14 -25.32 20.56
N VAL A 15 1.26 -25.07 19.87
CA VAL A 15 2.50 -25.84 20.05
C VAL A 15 3.14 -25.53 21.40
N ILE A 16 3.17 -24.27 21.83
CA ILE A 16 3.67 -23.88 23.16
C ILE A 16 2.87 -24.59 24.26
N ASP A 17 1.53 -24.53 24.19
CA ASP A 17 0.64 -25.17 25.17
C ASP A 17 0.86 -26.70 25.20
N PHE A 18 0.99 -27.31 24.03
CA PHE A 18 1.26 -28.75 23.92
C PHE A 18 2.59 -29.14 24.57
N VAL A 19 3.66 -28.39 24.27
CA VAL A 19 5.01 -28.64 24.78
C VAL A 19 5.06 -28.43 26.29
N GLN A 20 4.40 -27.39 26.81
CA GLN A 20 4.30 -27.15 28.25
C GLN A 20 3.52 -28.26 28.96
N THR A 21 2.37 -28.65 28.43
CA THR A 21 1.51 -29.68 29.02
C THR A 21 2.20 -31.04 29.08
N ASN A 22 3.01 -31.37 28.09
CA ASN A 22 3.68 -32.67 27.96
C ASN A 22 5.17 -32.63 28.33
N ARG A 23 5.61 -31.59 29.06
CA ARG A 23 7.03 -31.31 29.31
C ARG A 23 7.79 -32.52 29.83
N ASP A 24 7.31 -33.17 30.88
CA ASP A 24 8.01 -34.29 31.52
C ASP A 24 8.18 -35.48 30.56
N ALA A 25 7.15 -35.78 29.77
CA ALA A 25 7.22 -36.84 28.76
C ALA A 25 8.23 -36.51 27.66
N LEU A 26 8.31 -35.26 27.22
CA LEU A 26 9.23 -34.83 26.17
C LEU A 26 10.69 -34.74 26.67
N VAL A 27 10.90 -34.25 27.90
CA VAL A 27 12.21 -34.22 28.56
C VAL A 27 12.73 -35.64 28.78
N SER A 28 11.87 -36.60 29.15
CA SER A 28 12.26 -38.01 29.28
C SER A 28 12.77 -38.64 27.97
N ARG A 29 12.46 -38.02 26.83
CA ARG A 29 12.95 -38.40 25.49
C ARG A 29 14.17 -37.60 25.04
N GLY A 30 14.74 -36.77 25.91
CA GLY A 30 15.95 -35.98 25.64
C GLY A 30 15.70 -34.67 24.89
N MET A 31 14.45 -34.18 24.83
CA MET A 31 14.18 -32.86 24.23
C MET A 31 14.53 -31.73 25.19
N ASP A 32 15.23 -30.72 24.67
CA ASP A 32 15.50 -29.46 25.38
C ASP A 32 14.28 -28.53 25.28
N ILE A 33 13.33 -28.74 26.18
CA ILE A 33 12.06 -28.00 26.17
C ILE A 33 12.25 -26.53 26.49
N ASP A 34 13.21 -26.18 27.34
CA ASP A 34 13.42 -24.79 27.74
C ASP A 34 13.94 -23.96 26.56
N ARG A 35 14.84 -24.53 25.75
CA ARG A 35 15.28 -23.90 24.50
C ARG A 35 14.14 -23.78 23.49
N ILE A 36 13.38 -24.85 23.26
CA ILE A 36 12.28 -24.83 22.28
C ILE A 36 11.23 -23.78 22.65
N LEU A 37 10.88 -23.68 23.94
CA LEU A 37 9.96 -22.66 24.41
C LEU A 37 10.54 -21.25 24.26
N ALA A 38 11.82 -21.04 24.52
CA ALA A 38 12.46 -19.75 24.30
C ALA A 38 12.37 -19.30 22.84
N ASP A 39 12.68 -20.21 21.90
CA ASP A 39 12.62 -19.93 20.46
C ASP A 39 11.18 -19.66 20.01
N LEU A 40 10.21 -20.51 20.39
CA LEU A 40 8.80 -20.35 20.00
C LEU A 40 8.17 -19.06 20.56
N ASN A 41 8.51 -18.68 21.79
CA ASN A 41 8.02 -17.42 22.36
C ASN A 41 8.62 -16.21 21.65
N ALA A 42 9.93 -16.24 21.33
CA ALA A 42 10.59 -15.17 20.61
C ALA A 42 10.00 -14.98 19.20
N ASP A 43 9.73 -16.08 18.49
CA ASP A 43 9.14 -16.06 17.15
C ASP A 43 7.67 -15.61 17.17
N ALA A 44 6.88 -16.05 18.15
CA ALA A 44 5.50 -15.62 18.33
C ALA A 44 5.41 -14.11 18.59
N ASP A 45 6.27 -13.59 19.48
CA ASP A 45 6.39 -12.17 19.77
C ASP A 45 6.77 -11.36 18.52
N ALA A 46 7.76 -11.83 17.77
CA ALA A 46 8.21 -11.17 16.54
C ALA A 46 7.07 -11.13 15.50
N ALA A 47 6.33 -12.22 15.33
CA ALA A 47 5.19 -12.29 14.42
C ALA A 47 4.06 -11.33 14.84
N MET A 48 3.77 -11.22 16.14
CA MET A 48 2.77 -10.29 16.66
C MET A 48 3.17 -8.82 16.43
N ARG A 49 4.44 -8.47 16.67
CA ARG A 49 4.96 -7.11 16.43
C ARG A 49 4.91 -6.75 14.96
N ALA A 50 5.43 -7.61 14.09
CA ALA A 50 5.37 -7.41 12.64
C ALA A 50 3.92 -7.31 12.13
N GLY A 51 3.01 -8.10 12.72
CA GLY A 51 1.58 -8.02 12.47
C GLY A 51 1.01 -6.62 12.75
N SER A 52 1.33 -6.09 13.92
CA SER A 52 0.86 -4.78 14.41
C SER A 52 1.44 -3.61 13.61
N GLU A 53 2.74 -3.65 13.30
CA GLU A 53 3.42 -2.64 12.48
C GLU A 53 2.79 -2.54 11.08
N HIS A 54 2.46 -3.67 10.47
CA HIS A 54 1.82 -3.68 9.15
C HIS A 54 0.42 -3.03 9.18
N GLU A 55 -0.38 -3.24 10.23
CA GLU A 55 -1.69 -2.59 10.34
C GLU A 55 -1.54 -1.08 10.59
N LEU A 56 -0.55 -0.66 11.39
CA LEU A 56 -0.24 0.75 11.55
C LEU A 56 0.16 1.40 10.21
N GLN A 57 1.02 0.74 9.42
CA GLN A 57 1.42 1.23 8.10
C GLN A 57 0.23 1.40 7.16
N LYS A 58 -0.73 0.46 7.15
CA LYS A 58 -1.96 0.61 6.36
C LYS A 58 -2.74 1.86 6.75
N LEU A 59 -2.90 2.11 8.06
CA LEU A 59 -3.60 3.29 8.55
C LEU A 59 -2.90 4.57 8.10
N THR A 60 -1.57 4.62 8.22
CA THR A 60 -0.78 5.75 7.74
C THR A 60 -0.88 5.95 6.23
N MET A 61 -0.91 4.86 5.45
CA MET A 61 -1.09 4.93 3.99
C MET A 61 -2.48 5.46 3.61
N LEU A 62 -3.53 5.04 4.31
CA LEU A 62 -4.89 5.55 4.10
C LEU A 62 -4.96 7.06 4.39
N GLU A 63 -4.45 7.49 5.53
CA GLU A 63 -4.43 8.91 5.90
C GLU A 63 -3.63 9.75 4.89
N THR A 64 -2.48 9.23 4.45
CA THR A 64 -1.65 9.90 3.44
C THR A 64 -2.39 10.01 2.10
N THR A 65 -3.07 8.94 1.68
CA THR A 65 -3.85 8.91 0.44
C THR A 65 -4.99 9.94 0.48
N GLU A 66 -5.70 10.06 1.59
CA GLU A 66 -6.75 11.07 1.78
C GLU A 66 -6.20 12.49 1.69
N LYS A 67 -5.09 12.77 2.39
CA LYS A 67 -4.42 14.08 2.33
C LYS A 67 -3.96 14.41 0.91
N THR A 68 -3.35 13.44 0.22
CA THR A 68 -2.94 13.59 -1.18
C THR A 68 -4.14 13.90 -2.07
N ASN A 69 -5.21 13.10 -2.00
CA ASN A 69 -6.43 13.32 -2.77
C ASN A 69 -7.05 14.69 -2.51
N ALA A 70 -7.06 15.15 -1.25
CA ALA A 70 -7.55 16.49 -0.90
C ALA A 70 -6.69 17.60 -1.53
N VAL A 71 -5.37 17.48 -1.52
CA VAL A 71 -4.45 18.45 -2.15
C VAL A 71 -4.64 18.48 -3.67
N PHE A 72 -4.68 17.31 -4.32
CA PHE A 72 -4.90 17.22 -5.77
C PHE A 72 -6.29 17.72 -6.17
N GLY A 73 -7.32 17.39 -5.39
CA GLY A 73 -8.68 17.90 -5.59
C GLY A 73 -8.75 19.42 -5.47
N LYS A 74 -8.11 20.00 -4.44
CA LYS A 74 -8.01 21.47 -4.28
C LYS A 74 -7.27 22.12 -5.45
N ALA A 75 -6.15 21.54 -5.88
CA ALA A 75 -5.38 22.06 -7.01
C ALA A 75 -6.22 22.03 -8.31
N TYR A 76 -6.90 20.92 -8.58
CA TYR A 76 -7.79 20.80 -9.73
C TYR A 76 -8.94 21.80 -9.66
N ASN A 77 -9.63 21.90 -8.52
CA ASN A 77 -10.75 22.83 -8.33
C ASN A 77 -10.30 24.28 -8.55
N ASN A 78 -9.16 24.69 -7.99
CA ASN A 78 -8.62 26.02 -8.21
C ASN A 78 -8.34 26.30 -9.68
N ALA A 79 -7.62 25.39 -10.37
CA ALA A 79 -7.34 25.54 -11.79
C ALA A 79 -8.64 25.59 -12.62
N SER A 80 -9.60 24.76 -12.27
CA SER A 80 -10.93 24.68 -12.88
C SER A 80 -11.69 26.01 -12.71
N SER A 81 -11.76 26.55 -11.49
CA SER A 81 -12.40 27.85 -11.23
C SER A 81 -11.70 29.00 -11.96
N THR A 82 -10.37 28.97 -12.10
CA THR A 82 -9.65 29.96 -12.91
C THR A 82 -10.05 29.89 -14.39
N VAL A 83 -10.22 28.68 -14.94
CA VAL A 83 -10.74 28.50 -16.31
C VAL A 83 -12.13 29.12 -16.47
N ASP A 84 -13.03 28.89 -15.51
CA ASP A 84 -14.38 29.49 -15.53
C ASP A 84 -14.33 31.02 -15.47
N LEU A 85 -13.50 31.58 -14.60
CA LEU A 85 -13.33 33.03 -14.50
C LEU A 85 -12.85 33.63 -15.81
N VAL A 86 -11.82 33.04 -16.44
CA VAL A 86 -11.29 33.52 -17.73
C VAL A 86 -12.35 33.42 -18.82
N VAL A 87 -13.11 32.32 -18.90
CA VAL A 87 -14.20 32.18 -19.87
C VAL A 87 -15.32 33.19 -19.63
N GLY A 88 -15.66 33.46 -18.35
CA GLY A 88 -16.66 34.45 -17.97
C GLY A 88 -16.24 35.90 -18.30
N LEU A 89 -14.97 36.24 -18.09
CA LEU A 89 -14.41 37.57 -18.34
C LEU A 89 -14.28 37.92 -19.82
N PHE A 90 -13.76 37.00 -20.63
CA PHE A 90 -13.50 37.27 -22.05
C PHE A 90 -14.64 36.83 -22.98
N GLY A 91 -15.59 36.04 -22.48
CA GLY A 91 -16.66 35.45 -23.28
C GLY A 91 -16.16 34.30 -24.17
N LYS A 92 -17.07 33.36 -24.46
CA LYS A 92 -16.76 32.14 -25.23
C LYS A 92 -16.39 32.40 -26.69
N THR A 93 -16.75 33.56 -27.24
CA THR A 93 -16.46 33.96 -28.63
C THR A 93 -15.08 34.59 -28.81
N SER A 94 -14.40 34.94 -27.72
CA SER A 94 -13.03 35.44 -27.78
C SER A 94 -12.04 34.30 -28.00
N ARG A 95 -10.95 34.59 -28.71
CA ARG A 95 -9.86 33.61 -28.93
C ARG A 95 -9.33 33.05 -27.61
N LEU A 96 -9.18 33.89 -26.59
CA LEU A 96 -8.70 33.50 -25.26
C LEU A 96 -9.73 32.63 -24.51
N GLY A 97 -11.03 32.95 -24.58
CA GLY A 97 -12.10 32.14 -24.01
C GLY A 97 -12.18 30.75 -24.66
N HIS A 98 -12.06 30.68 -25.99
CA HIS A 98 -12.01 29.41 -26.72
C HIS A 98 -10.80 28.55 -26.32
N LEU A 99 -9.59 29.11 -26.29
CA LEU A 99 -8.38 28.37 -25.91
C LEU A 99 -8.47 27.84 -24.47
N THR A 100 -9.03 28.64 -23.56
CA THR A 100 -9.15 28.29 -22.14
C THR A 100 -10.22 27.21 -21.91
N ALA A 101 -11.36 27.26 -22.62
CA ALA A 101 -12.38 26.22 -22.57
C ALA A 101 -11.85 24.84 -23.02
N HIS A 102 -10.94 24.80 -24.00
CA HIS A 102 -10.29 23.58 -24.47
C HIS A 102 -9.27 22.98 -23.49
N LEU A 103 -8.83 23.70 -22.45
CA LEU A 103 -7.91 23.16 -21.46
C LEU A 103 -8.56 22.04 -20.63
N ARG A 104 -9.82 22.21 -20.22
CA ARG A 104 -10.57 21.17 -19.49
C ARG A 104 -10.84 19.93 -20.33
N SER A 105 -11.13 20.08 -21.63
CA SER A 105 -11.40 18.94 -22.50
C SER A 105 -10.18 18.03 -22.70
N ARG A 106 -8.96 18.53 -22.47
CA ARG A 106 -7.71 17.76 -22.60
C ARG A 106 -7.37 16.90 -21.36
N VAL A 107 -8.06 17.12 -20.24
CA VAL A 107 -7.78 16.45 -18.94
C VAL A 107 -8.75 15.29 -18.69
N SER A 108 -9.87 15.21 -19.42
CA SER A 108 -10.82 14.09 -19.26
C SER A 108 -10.18 12.76 -19.74
N PRO A 109 -10.11 11.71 -18.89
CA PRO A 109 -9.43 10.44 -19.21
C PRO A 109 -10.07 9.68 -20.39
N ALA A 110 -11.32 10.00 -20.75
CA ALA A 110 -12.09 9.28 -21.76
C ALA A 110 -11.61 9.48 -23.21
N ARG A 111 -10.55 10.25 -23.48
CA ARG A 111 -10.13 10.55 -24.86
C ARG A 111 -8.63 10.58 -25.15
N LYS A 112 -7.81 9.88 -24.36
CA LYS A 112 -6.44 9.56 -24.76
C LYS A 112 -6.21 8.06 -24.64
N GLN A 113 -6.40 7.39 -25.77
CA GLN A 113 -5.80 6.09 -26.04
C GLN A 113 -4.33 6.14 -25.61
N TYR A 114 -3.94 5.12 -24.83
CA TYR A 114 -2.59 4.82 -24.41
C TYR A 114 -1.58 5.04 -25.53
N SER A 115 -0.61 5.93 -25.32
CA SER A 115 0.73 5.69 -25.88
C SER A 115 1.48 4.93 -24.79
N ALA A 116 1.64 3.63 -24.99
CA ALA A 116 2.48 2.78 -24.17
C ALA A 116 3.87 3.43 -23.99
N ALA A 117 4.41 3.37 -22.77
CA ALA A 117 5.80 3.70 -22.52
C ALA A 117 6.71 2.77 -23.35
N PRO A 118 7.82 3.26 -23.93
CA PRO A 118 8.71 2.43 -24.72
C PRO A 118 9.32 1.35 -23.82
N ALA A 119 9.20 0.09 -24.25
CA ALA A 119 9.91 -1.01 -23.64
C ALA A 119 11.42 -0.72 -23.70
N VAL A 120 12.08 -0.67 -22.55
CA VAL A 120 13.53 -0.59 -22.47
C VAL A 120 14.05 -1.98 -22.84
N GLU A 121 14.55 -2.14 -24.07
CA GLU A 121 15.30 -3.33 -24.48
C GLU A 121 16.57 -3.47 -23.64
N PRO A 122 16.93 -4.68 -23.17
CA PRO A 122 18.20 -4.88 -22.48
C PRO A 122 19.36 -4.74 -23.48
N SER A 123 20.20 -3.74 -23.22
CA SER A 123 21.45 -3.46 -23.95
C SER A 123 22.33 -4.70 -24.08
N LYS A 124 22.63 -5.09 -25.33
CA LYS A 124 23.60 -6.15 -25.64
C LYS A 124 25.01 -5.66 -25.26
N LYS A 125 25.67 -6.38 -24.35
CA LYS A 125 27.12 -6.34 -24.16
C LYS A 125 27.81 -6.64 -25.49
N THR A 126 28.58 -5.70 -26.02
CA THR A 126 29.60 -5.98 -27.02
C THR A 126 30.90 -6.27 -26.29
N ALA A 127 31.54 -7.38 -26.69
CA ALA A 127 32.83 -7.86 -26.24
C ALA A 127 33.99 -7.02 -26.79
#